data_AF-A0A3D1MAB3-F1
#
_entry.id   AF-A0A3D1MAB3-F1
#
_cell.length_a   1.000
_cell.length_b   1.000
_cell.length_c   1.000
_cell.angle_alpha   90.00
_cell.angle_beta   90.00
_cell.angle_gamma   90.00
#
_symmetry.space_group_name_H-M   'P 1'
#
loop_
_entity.id
_entity.type
_entity.pdbx_description
1 polymer ?
#
loop_
_entity_poly.entity_id
_entity_poly.type
_entity_poly.pdbx_seq_one_letter_code
_entity_poly.pdbx_strand_id
1 'polypeptide(L)'
;FISDETYRTCYWPYLKKWALEMIDHGLIPVLFTEGPYTTRLKYLAELPAGKALVHFEEVDFKEAKRILGGKVCMMGGFPNQLLMFGTPEQVRDKAKEIIDIMGPDGGYMFATSASVDQAERRNMEALFQTIEDYGKS
;
A
#
# COMPACT_ATOMS: atom_id res chain seq x y z
N PHE A 1 6.58 -11.39 -14.27
CA PHE A 1 6.49 -11.84 -12.86
C PHE A 1 6.24 -13.34 -12.79
N ILE A 2 6.61 -13.98 -11.67
CA ILE A 2 6.44 -15.43 -11.44
C ILE A 2 4.96 -15.86 -11.46
N SER A 3 4.69 -17.11 -11.81
CA SER A 3 3.33 -17.66 -11.84
C SER A 3 2.69 -17.69 -10.43
N ASP A 4 1.37 -17.80 -10.35
CA ASP A 4 0.68 -17.98 -9.06
C ASP A 4 1.14 -19.24 -8.34
N GLU A 5 1.38 -20.31 -9.08
CA GLU A 5 1.88 -21.56 -8.51
C GLU A 5 3.28 -21.38 -7.90
N THR A 6 4.23 -20.81 -8.65
CA THR A 6 5.58 -20.55 -8.14
C THR A 6 5.56 -19.58 -6.97
N TYR A 7 4.73 -18.55 -7.01
CA TYR A 7 4.56 -17.64 -5.88
C TYR A 7 4.08 -18.38 -4.63
N ARG A 8 3.06 -19.23 -4.77
CA ARG A 8 2.47 -20.01 -3.68
C ARG A 8 3.42 -21.04 -3.09
N THR A 9 4.26 -21.67 -3.89
CA THR A 9 5.12 -22.79 -3.45
C THR A 9 6.52 -22.35 -3.07
N CYS A 10 7.09 -21.37 -3.78
CA CYS A 10 8.50 -21.01 -3.66
C CYS A 10 8.74 -19.66 -2.97
N TYR A 11 7.76 -18.76 -2.90
CA TYR A 11 7.96 -17.41 -2.35
C TYR A 11 7.16 -17.18 -1.06
N TRP A 12 5.83 -17.25 -1.14
CA TRP A 12 4.94 -16.90 -0.03
C TRP A 12 5.19 -17.67 1.26
N PRO A 13 5.40 -19.00 1.26
CA PRO A 13 5.59 -19.75 2.50
C PRO A 13 6.78 -19.24 3.32
N TYR A 14 7.85 -18.84 2.63
CA TYR A 14 9.07 -18.36 3.28
C TYR A 14 8.91 -16.93 3.77
N LEU A 15 8.34 -16.03 2.97
CA LEU A 15 8.05 -14.66 3.39
C LEU A 15 7.09 -14.64 4.59
N LYS A 16 6.02 -15.44 4.54
CA LYS A 16 5.07 -15.59 5.64
C LYS A 16 5.74 -16.11 6.90
N LYS A 17 6.62 -17.11 6.79
CA LYS A 17 7.38 -17.63 7.94
C LYS A 17 8.20 -16.52 8.62
N TRP A 18 8.92 -15.71 7.84
CA TRP A 18 9.68 -14.58 8.38
C TRP A 18 8.78 -13.52 9.04
N ALA A 19 7.66 -13.19 8.42
CA ALA A 19 6.69 -12.25 8.99
C ALA A 19 6.12 -12.76 10.32
N LEU A 20 5.75 -14.04 10.39
CA LEU A 20 5.23 -14.66 11.61
C LEU A 20 6.28 -14.69 12.73
N GLU A 21 7.53 -15.04 12.41
CA GLU A 21 8.62 -15.00 13.39
C GLU A 21 8.80 -13.58 13.94
N MET A 22 8.84 -12.56 13.09
CA MET A 22 8.91 -11.16 13.54
C MET A 22 7.74 -10.79 14.48
N ILE A 23 6.52 -11.22 14.15
CA ILE A 23 5.32 -11.00 14.96
C ILE A 23 5.44 -11.68 16.33
N ASP A 24 5.95 -12.90 16.38
CA ASP A 24 6.13 -13.66 17.62
C ASP A 24 7.16 -13.00 18.57
N HIS A 25 8.14 -12.27 18.01
CA HIS A 25 9.09 -11.42 18.76
C HIS A 25 8.55 -10.01 19.07
N GLY A 26 7.26 -9.76 18.85
CA GLY A 26 6.61 -8.49 19.17
C GLY A 26 6.88 -7.36 18.18
N LEU A 27 7.41 -7.65 16.99
CA LEU A 27 7.63 -6.69 15.92
C LEU A 27 6.40 -6.58 15.00
N ILE A 28 6.26 -5.44 14.33
CA ILE A 28 5.25 -5.24 13.27
C ILE A 28 5.99 -5.22 11.93
N PRO A 29 6.00 -6.34 11.16
CA PRO A 29 6.65 -6.37 9.87
C PRO A 29 5.92 -5.47 8.86
N VAL A 30 6.72 -4.77 8.05
CA VAL A 30 6.26 -4.03 6.86
C VAL A 30 6.63 -4.86 5.64
N LEU A 31 5.64 -5.43 4.95
CA LEU A 31 5.84 -6.20 3.73
C LEU A 31 5.72 -5.25 2.54
N PHE A 32 6.85 -4.90 1.93
CA PHE A 32 6.87 -4.16 0.67
C PHE A 32 6.61 -5.11 -0.50
N THR A 33 5.57 -4.81 -1.28
CA THR A 33 5.12 -5.62 -2.40
C THR A 33 5.39 -4.91 -3.72
N GLU A 34 6.46 -5.31 -4.39
CA GLU A 34 6.90 -4.77 -5.68
C GLU A 34 6.06 -5.29 -6.85
N GLY A 35 5.72 -4.40 -7.77
CA GLY A 35 4.88 -4.61 -8.94
C GLY A 35 3.38 -4.75 -8.63
N PRO A 36 2.57 -5.08 -9.65
CA PRO A 36 1.12 -5.24 -9.50
C PRO A 36 0.79 -6.43 -8.60
N TYR A 37 0.15 -6.15 -7.47
CA TYR A 37 -0.07 -7.15 -6.42
C TYR A 37 -1.51 -7.61 -6.23
N THR A 38 -2.47 -7.09 -7.01
CA THR A 38 -3.90 -7.40 -6.88
C THR A 38 -4.21 -8.90 -6.89
N THR A 39 -3.55 -9.68 -7.74
CA THR A 39 -3.77 -11.14 -7.83
C THR A 39 -3.22 -11.93 -6.64
N ARG A 40 -2.44 -11.28 -5.76
CA ARG A 40 -1.75 -11.89 -4.61
C ARG A 40 -2.39 -11.53 -3.27
N LEU A 41 -3.40 -10.66 -3.24
CA LEU A 41 -4.09 -10.22 -2.02
C LEU A 41 -4.60 -11.39 -1.16
N LYS A 42 -5.01 -12.50 -1.79
CA LYS A 42 -5.46 -13.73 -1.10
C LYS A 42 -4.41 -14.32 -0.15
N TYR A 43 -3.12 -14.18 -0.48
CA TYR A 43 -2.03 -14.66 0.36
C TYR A 43 -1.80 -13.74 1.55
N LEU A 44 -1.79 -12.43 1.31
CA LEU A 44 -1.63 -11.42 2.36
C LEU A 44 -2.74 -11.50 3.44
N ALA A 45 -3.94 -11.96 3.05
CA ALA A 45 -5.05 -12.20 3.98
C ALA A 45 -4.78 -13.33 4.99
N GLU A 46 -3.73 -14.13 4.81
CA GLU A 46 -3.32 -15.17 5.76
C GLU A 46 -2.44 -14.64 6.92
N LEU A 47 -2.09 -13.35 6.91
CA LEU A 47 -1.35 -12.71 8.01
C LEU A 47 -2.27 -12.51 9.22
N PRO A 48 -1.73 -12.58 10.47
CA PRO A 48 -2.53 -12.35 11.66
C PRO A 48 -3.08 -10.92 11.70
N ALA A 49 -4.35 -10.80 12.12
CA ALA A 49 -5.05 -9.53 12.05
C ALA A 49 -4.40 -8.46 12.96
N GLY A 50 -4.17 -7.26 12.41
CA GLY A 50 -3.57 -6.14 13.14
C GLY A 50 -2.09 -6.33 13.51
N LYS A 51 -1.40 -7.33 12.93
CA LYS A 51 0.00 -7.65 13.24
C LYS A 51 0.99 -7.34 12.12
N ALA A 52 0.54 -6.83 10.97
CA ALA A 52 1.43 -6.50 9.86
C ALA A 52 0.95 -5.26 9.09
N LEU A 53 1.90 -4.58 8.46
CA LEU A 53 1.66 -3.58 7.42
C LEU A 53 1.99 -4.16 6.05
N VAL A 54 1.18 -3.85 5.05
CA VAL A 54 1.46 -4.16 3.65
C VAL A 54 1.64 -2.87 2.87
N HIS A 55 2.82 -2.65 2.32
CA HIS A 55 3.16 -1.51 1.47
C HIS A 55 3.06 -1.91 0.00
N PHE A 56 2.07 -1.39 -0.70
CA PHE A 56 1.88 -1.63 -2.13
C PHE A 56 2.67 -0.64 -2.99
N GLU A 57 3.40 -1.17 -3.98
CA GLU A 57 3.83 -0.37 -5.13
C GLU A 57 2.64 -0.13 -6.07
N GLU A 58 1.97 -1.19 -6.50
CA GLU A 58 0.78 -1.11 -7.37
C GLU A 58 -0.28 -2.12 -6.92
N VAL A 59 -1.52 -1.63 -6.75
CA VAL A 59 -2.66 -2.47 -6.38
C VAL A 59 -3.97 -1.81 -6.83
N ASP A 60 -4.99 -2.64 -7.07
CA ASP A 60 -6.37 -2.15 -7.10
C ASP A 60 -6.82 -1.87 -5.66
N PHE A 61 -6.98 -0.59 -5.31
CA PHE A 61 -7.37 -0.17 -3.96
C PHE A 61 -8.73 -0.72 -3.52
N LYS A 62 -9.70 -0.83 -4.43
CA LYS A 62 -11.03 -1.35 -4.08
C LYS A 62 -10.95 -2.81 -3.73
N GLU A 63 -10.20 -3.58 -4.51
CA GLU A 63 -10.00 -5.01 -4.26
C GLU A 63 -9.15 -5.25 -3.01
N ALA A 64 -8.11 -4.43 -2.79
CA ALA A 64 -7.30 -4.46 -1.58
C ALA A 64 -8.17 -4.20 -0.34
N LYS A 65 -8.99 -3.14 -0.35
CA LYS A 65 -9.92 -2.83 0.74
C LYS A 65 -10.92 -3.96 0.98
N ARG A 66 -11.49 -4.53 -0.08
CA ARG A 66 -12.46 -5.64 0.01
C ARG A 66 -11.86 -6.90 0.62
N ILE A 67 -10.62 -7.26 0.28
CA ILE A 67 -9.99 -8.52 0.73
C ILE A 67 -9.29 -8.36 2.08
N LEU A 68 -8.59 -7.25 2.29
CA LEU A 68 -7.67 -7.02 3.41
C LEU A 68 -8.19 -6.04 4.46
N GLY A 69 -9.26 -5.30 4.17
CA GLY A 69 -9.88 -4.38 5.12
C GLY A 69 -10.18 -5.07 6.46
N GLY A 70 -9.79 -4.41 7.56
CA GLY A 70 -9.92 -4.95 8.92
C GLY A 70 -8.97 -6.10 9.29
N LYS A 71 -8.16 -6.60 8.35
CA LYS A 71 -7.17 -7.67 8.61
C LYS A 71 -5.77 -7.12 8.78
N VAL A 72 -5.29 -6.33 7.83
CA VAL A 72 -3.94 -5.75 7.90
C VAL A 72 -4.03 -4.25 7.68
N CYS A 73 -3.05 -3.52 8.23
CA CYS A 73 -2.87 -2.12 7.84
C CYS A 73 -2.22 -2.09 6.45
N MET A 74 -2.73 -1.27 5.56
CA MET A 74 -2.21 -1.10 4.21
C MET A 74 -1.55 0.27 4.07
N MET A 75 -0.56 0.39 3.20
CA MET A 75 0.07 1.66 2.87
C MET A 75 0.56 1.69 1.42
N GLY A 76 0.93 2.87 0.95
CA GLY A 76 1.52 3.04 -0.36
C GLY A 76 0.50 3.14 -1.50
N GLY A 77 0.97 2.87 -2.71
CA GLY A 77 0.19 2.87 -3.95
C GLY A 77 -0.04 4.25 -4.58
N PHE A 78 0.36 5.36 -3.93
CA PHE A 78 0.34 6.66 -4.61
C PHE A 78 1.42 6.72 -5.70
N PRO A 79 1.10 6.95 -6.98
CA PRO A 79 2.07 6.78 -8.06
C PRO A 79 3.19 7.84 -8.04
N ASN A 80 4.44 7.41 -7.87
CA ASN A 80 5.60 8.32 -7.95
C ASN A 80 5.72 9.04 -9.28
N GLN A 81 5.29 8.43 -10.39
CA GLN A 81 5.28 9.07 -11.70
C GLN A 81 4.41 10.33 -11.76
N LEU A 82 3.34 10.38 -10.96
CA LEU A 82 2.47 11.55 -10.89
C LEU A 82 3.18 12.72 -10.20
N LEU A 83 4.07 12.42 -9.23
CA LEU A 83 4.89 13.43 -8.58
C LEU A 83 5.97 13.99 -9.50
N MET A 84 6.55 13.14 -10.36
CA MET A 84 7.59 13.55 -11.32
C MET A 84 7.01 14.33 -12.51
N PHE A 85 5.93 13.83 -13.12
CA PHE A 85 5.50 14.30 -14.44
C PHE A 85 4.08 14.88 -14.48
N GLY A 86 3.31 14.74 -13.40
CA GLY A 86 1.93 15.22 -13.33
C GLY A 86 1.81 16.72 -13.08
N THR A 87 0.57 17.19 -13.09
CA THR A 87 0.20 18.51 -12.58
C THR A 87 -0.24 18.43 -11.11
N PRO A 88 -0.16 19.54 -10.35
CA PRO A 88 -0.69 19.61 -9.01
C PRO A 88 -2.15 19.14 -8.91
N GLU A 89 -3.00 19.48 -9.88
CA GLU A 89 -4.41 19.06 -9.93
C GLU A 89 -4.53 17.54 -9.99
N GLN A 90 -3.79 16.89 -10.88
CA GLN A 90 -3.80 15.43 -11.01
C GLN A 90 -3.34 14.75 -9.71
N VAL A 91 -2.32 15.30 -9.05
CA VAL A 91 -1.84 14.82 -7.74
C VAL A 91 -2.95 14.89 -6.69
N ARG A 92 -3.65 16.04 -6.59
CA ARG A 92 -4.75 16.22 -5.63
C ARG A 92 -5.89 15.26 -5.90
N ASP A 93 -6.29 15.13 -7.17
CA ASP A 93 -7.38 14.25 -7.57
C ASP A 93 -7.07 12.79 -7.25
N LYS A 94 -5.84 12.34 -7.55
CA LYS A 94 -5.43 10.97 -7.25
C LYS A 94 -5.34 10.72 -5.74
N ALA A 95 -4.86 11.69 -4.97
CA ALA A 95 -4.76 11.57 -3.52
C ALA A 95 -6.17 11.45 -2.89
N LYS A 96 -7.12 12.28 -3.32
CA LYS A 96 -8.52 12.21 -2.88
C LYS A 96 -9.16 10.88 -3.24
N GLU A 97 -8.98 10.40 -4.47
CA GLU A 97 -9.50 9.09 -4.89
C GLU A 97 -9.03 7.96 -3.97
N ILE A 98 -7.74 7.94 -3.63
CA ILE A 98 -7.18 6.93 -2.72
C ILE A 98 -7.74 7.09 -1.31
N ILE A 99 -7.83 8.31 -0.79
CA ILE A 99 -8.40 8.60 0.52
C ILE A 99 -9.86 8.17 0.59
N ASP A 100 -10.68 8.45 -0.43
CA ASP A 100 -12.09 8.08 -0.50
C ASP A 100 -12.29 6.56 -0.47
N ILE A 101 -11.39 5.80 -1.12
CA ILE A 101 -11.47 4.34 -1.17
C ILE A 101 -10.93 3.70 0.11
N MET A 102 -9.78 4.17 0.59
CA MET A 102 -9.00 3.47 1.62
C MET A 102 -9.22 4.02 3.02
N GLY A 103 -9.55 5.31 3.14
CA GLY A 103 -9.73 6.04 4.40
C GLY A 103 -10.89 5.57 5.28
N PRO A 104 -12.09 5.27 4.75
CA PRO A 104 -13.21 4.80 5.58
C PRO A 104 -12.83 3.58 6.42
N ASP A 105 -13.29 3.48 7.67
CA ASP A 105 -12.97 2.40 8.62
C ASP A 105 -11.48 2.31 9.04
N GLY A 106 -10.64 3.25 8.62
CA GLY A 106 -9.21 3.26 8.91
C GLY A 106 -8.45 2.08 8.30
N GLY A 107 -7.30 1.77 8.89
CA GLY A 107 -6.43 0.68 8.43
C GLY A 107 -5.62 0.99 7.17
N TYR A 108 -5.54 2.26 6.77
CA TYR A 108 -4.68 2.72 5.68
C TYR A 108 -3.78 3.87 6.12
N MET A 109 -2.48 3.77 5.81
CA MET A 109 -1.50 4.83 5.98
C MET A 109 -1.11 5.36 4.60
N PHE A 110 -1.40 6.63 4.33
CA PHE A 110 -1.08 7.21 3.03
C PHE A 110 0.45 7.24 2.83
N ALA A 111 0.91 6.68 1.72
CA ALA A 111 2.31 6.71 1.31
C ALA A 111 2.44 6.57 -0.20
N THR A 112 3.63 6.88 -0.70
CA THR A 112 3.99 6.68 -2.10
C THR A 112 4.20 5.21 -2.46
N SER A 113 4.13 4.88 -3.75
CA SER A 113 4.32 3.52 -4.26
C SER A 113 5.71 2.96 -3.93
N ALA A 114 6.72 3.82 -3.88
CA ALA A 114 8.09 3.48 -3.50
C ALA A 114 8.80 4.75 -2.98
N SER A 115 10.11 4.66 -2.75
CA SER A 115 10.97 5.82 -2.49
C SER A 115 10.77 6.90 -3.57
N VAL A 116 10.62 8.15 -3.13
CA VAL A 116 10.43 9.29 -4.03
C VAL A 116 11.76 9.68 -4.64
N ASP A 117 11.78 9.86 -5.96
CA ASP A 117 12.91 10.39 -6.72
C ASP A 117 12.39 11.41 -7.76
N GLN A 118 13.18 12.44 -8.05
CA GLN A 118 12.91 13.49 -9.06
C GLN A 118 11.51 14.13 -9.00
N ALA A 119 10.86 14.14 -7.84
CA ALA A 119 9.55 14.73 -7.69
C ALA A 119 9.60 16.25 -7.84
N GLU A 120 8.66 16.80 -8.59
CA GLU A 120 8.48 18.24 -8.71
C GLU A 120 7.99 18.81 -7.37
N ARG A 121 8.64 19.87 -6.88
CA ARG A 121 8.30 20.48 -5.59
C ARG A 121 6.82 20.86 -5.49
N ARG A 122 6.26 21.46 -6.54
CA ARG A 122 4.83 21.84 -6.61
C ARG A 122 3.89 20.65 -6.45
N ASN A 123 4.31 19.47 -6.90
CA ASN A 123 3.52 18.24 -6.81
C ASN A 123 3.61 17.66 -5.41
N MET A 124 4.79 17.69 -4.78
CA MET A 124 4.95 17.32 -3.36
C MET A 124 4.10 18.22 -2.45
N GLU A 125 4.17 19.54 -2.63
CA GLU A 125 3.38 20.51 -1.86
C GLU A 125 1.87 20.26 -2.04
N ALA A 126 1.42 20.02 -3.28
CA ALA A 126 0.02 19.68 -3.55
C ALA A 126 -0.42 18.38 -2.88
N LEU A 127 0.44 17.36 -2.84
CA LEU A 127 0.17 16.09 -2.16
C LEU A 127 0.03 16.31 -0.65
N PHE A 128 1.02 16.94 -0.01
CA PHE A 128 1.01 17.20 1.43
C PHE A 128 -0.22 18.01 1.85
N GLN A 129 -0.50 19.12 1.14
CA GLN A 129 -1.68 19.95 1.44
C GLN A 129 -2.98 19.17 1.30
N THR A 130 -3.10 18.30 0.29
CA THR A 130 -4.31 17.48 0.11
C THR A 130 -4.50 16.48 1.23
N ILE A 131 -3.42 15.80 1.66
CA ILE A 131 -3.50 14.86 2.77
C ILE A 131 -3.88 15.60 4.07
N GLU A 132 -3.30 16.79 4.31
CA GLU A 132 -3.60 17.58 5.50
C GLU A 132 -5.02 18.14 5.51
N ASP A 133 -5.56 18.58 4.37
CA ASP A 133 -6.88 19.19 4.29
C ASP A 133 -8.01 18.14 4.17
N TYR A 134 -7.77 17.07 3.42
CA TYR A 134 -8.78 16.09 3.04
C TYR A 134 -8.66 14.75 3.78
N GLY A 135 -7.46 14.40 4.27
CA GLY A 135 -7.20 13.15 4.98
C GLY A 135 -7.59 13.17 6.47
N LYS A 136 -8.04 14.31 7.00
CA LYS A 136 -8.56 14.44 8.37
C LYS A 136 -9.89 13.68 8.46
N SER A 137 -9.85 12.52 9.13
CA SER A 137 -11.02 11.68 9.47
C SER A 137 -11.46 11.92 10.91
#